data_AF-A0A1Q3D9Z0-F1
#
_entry.id   AF-A0A1Q3D9Z0-F1
#
_cell.length_a   1.000
_cell.length_b   1.000
_cell.length_c   1.000
_cell.angle_alpha   90.00
_cell.angle_beta   90.00
_cell.angle_gamma   90.00
#
_symmetry.space_group_name_H-M   'P 1'
#
loop_
_entity.id
_entity.type
_entity.pdbx_description
1 polymer ?
#
loop_
_entity_poly.entity_id
_entity_poly.type
_entity_poly.pdbx_seq_one_letter_code
_entity_poly.pdbx_strand_id
1 'polypeptide(L)'
;MIASLKKKFKSLTYENDELILAKEETSNEIEVDLLENEIAYLVKENKNLKEEIEALKKTFSKFSNSSEKLEKLLGMQRCVFDKAGLGFEEMNNVKLYQTFFDRKEKIEKEKVDKAKIKKITMCDFCGKIGHTSFTCFHKKNAMFRKNLIRTCNFCGKHGHTHSQCYNRRNAMSKKNIMCTHCGKYGHAFSSCFHKQNVLNDLNFSKAKRNWVPKGTILTNPKGPKICWVPQTNI
;
A
#
# COMPACT_ATOMS: atom_id res chain seq x y z
N MET A 1 -23.80 101.74 -23.49
CA MET A 1 -22.74 100.73 -23.24
C MET A 1 -23.20 99.56 -22.37
N ILE A 2 -23.70 99.79 -21.15
CA ILE A 2 -24.05 98.73 -20.18
C ILE A 2 -25.09 97.72 -20.70
N ALA A 3 -26.15 98.18 -21.37
CA ALA A 3 -27.19 97.27 -21.89
C ALA A 3 -26.67 96.31 -22.97
N SER A 4 -25.74 96.77 -23.82
CA SER A 4 -25.12 95.94 -24.87
C SER A 4 -24.20 94.87 -24.27
N LEU A 5 -23.43 95.24 -23.23
CA LEU A 5 -22.61 94.30 -22.46
C LEU A 5 -23.45 93.23 -21.76
N LYS A 6 -24.58 93.60 -21.12
CA LYS A 6 -25.50 92.63 -20.51
C LYS A 6 -26.07 91.64 -21.53
N LYS A 7 -26.35 92.09 -22.76
CA LYS A 7 -26.86 91.23 -23.84
C LYS A 7 -25.79 90.24 -24.32
N LYS A 8 -24.56 90.71 -24.51
CA LYS A 8 -23.40 89.85 -24.83
C LYS A 8 -23.13 88.82 -23.72
N PHE A 9 -23.19 89.24 -22.46
CA PHE A 9 -22.99 88.35 -21.31
C PHE A 9 -23.99 87.19 -21.31
N LYS A 10 -25.29 87.49 -21.54
CA LYS A 10 -26.33 86.45 -21.67
C LYS A 10 -26.10 85.48 -22.84
N SER A 11 -25.62 85.99 -23.98
CA SER A 11 -25.29 85.15 -25.14
C SER A 11 -24.15 84.19 -24.82
N LEU A 12 -23.08 84.73 -24.21
CA LEU A 12 -21.91 83.94 -23.84
C LEU A 12 -22.22 82.89 -22.76
N THR A 13 -23.10 83.19 -21.81
CA THR A 13 -23.54 82.18 -20.84
C THR A 13 -24.29 81.03 -21.52
N TYR A 14 -25.17 81.33 -22.48
CA TYR A 14 -25.90 80.29 -23.21
C TYR A 14 -24.96 79.42 -24.06
N GLU A 15 -24.05 80.03 -24.81
CA GLU A 15 -23.05 79.29 -25.61
C GLU A 15 -22.15 78.42 -24.74
N ASN A 16 -21.77 78.91 -23.55
CA ASN A 16 -20.94 78.14 -22.62
C ASN A 16 -21.70 76.95 -22.02
N ASP A 17 -22.99 77.11 -21.70
CA ASP A 17 -23.84 76.01 -21.21
C ASP A 17 -24.04 74.92 -22.28
N GLU A 18 -24.23 75.30 -23.56
CA GLU A 18 -24.29 74.34 -24.66
C GLU A 18 -22.95 73.61 -24.89
N LEU A 19 -21.82 74.31 -24.80
CA LEU A 19 -20.51 73.68 -24.94
C LEU A 19 -20.21 72.67 -23.83
N ILE A 20 -20.68 72.92 -22.61
CA ILE A 20 -20.54 71.98 -21.49
C ILE A 20 -21.35 70.71 -21.78
N LEU A 21 -22.60 70.85 -22.21
CA LEU A 21 -23.47 69.70 -22.56
C LEU A 21 -22.87 68.86 -23.68
N ALA A 22 -22.43 69.48 -24.78
CA ALA A 22 -21.84 68.77 -25.91
C ALA A 22 -20.54 68.04 -25.54
N LYS A 23 -19.74 68.61 -24.62
CA LYS A 23 -18.52 67.96 -24.12
C LYS A 23 -18.85 66.73 -23.25
N GLU A 24 -19.91 66.82 -22.45
CA GLU A 24 -20.37 65.70 -21.61
C GLU A 24 -20.93 64.56 -22.47
N GLU A 25 -21.73 64.87 -23.48
CA GLU A 25 -22.27 63.89 -24.43
C GLU A 25 -21.16 63.14 -25.17
N THR A 26 -20.19 63.86 -25.75
CA THR A 26 -19.06 63.24 -26.46
C THR A 26 -18.16 62.40 -25.55
N SER A 27 -17.99 62.81 -24.28
CA SER A 27 -17.24 62.00 -23.29
C SER A 27 -17.95 60.69 -22.99
N ASN A 28 -19.28 60.73 -22.80
CA ASN A 28 -20.07 59.54 -22.50
C ASN A 28 -20.13 58.58 -23.69
N GLU A 29 -20.25 59.09 -24.91
CA GLU A 29 -20.22 58.26 -26.13
C GLU A 29 -18.91 57.48 -26.28
N ILE A 30 -17.76 58.12 -26.03
CA ILE A 30 -16.46 57.46 -26.08
C ILE A 30 -16.35 56.36 -25.01
N GLU A 31 -16.87 56.61 -23.82
CA GLU A 31 -16.85 55.62 -22.72
C GLU A 31 -17.74 54.41 -23.03
N VAL A 32 -18.91 54.63 -23.63
CA VAL A 32 -19.82 53.57 -24.09
C VAL A 32 -19.15 52.72 -25.18
N ASP A 33 -18.55 53.32 -26.20
CA ASP A 33 -17.86 52.60 -27.28
C ASP A 33 -16.72 51.70 -26.76
N LEU A 34 -15.96 52.17 -25.77
CA LEU A 34 -14.89 51.37 -25.14
C LEU A 34 -15.46 50.17 -24.40
N LEU A 35 -16.52 50.37 -23.61
CA LEU A 35 -17.20 49.31 -22.88
C LEU A 35 -17.83 48.27 -23.84
N GLU A 36 -18.44 48.71 -24.93
CA GLU A 36 -19.02 47.82 -25.94
C GLU A 36 -17.97 46.92 -26.58
N ASN A 37 -16.79 47.48 -26.91
CA ASN A 37 -15.68 46.70 -27.46
C ASN A 37 -15.15 45.66 -26.45
N GLU A 38 -15.03 46.03 -25.18
CA GLU A 38 -14.57 45.12 -24.13
C GLU A 38 -15.59 44.00 -23.87
N ILE A 39 -16.89 44.34 -23.84
CA ILE A 39 -17.98 43.36 -23.75
C ILE A 39 -17.93 42.41 -24.96
N ALA A 40 -17.76 42.92 -26.18
CA ALA A 40 -17.69 42.10 -27.39
C ALA A 40 -16.51 41.10 -27.34
N TYR A 41 -15.35 41.54 -26.85
CA TYR A 41 -14.18 40.67 -26.64
C TYR A 41 -14.49 39.57 -25.60
N LEU A 42 -15.00 39.94 -24.44
CA LEU A 42 -15.35 39.02 -23.35
C LEU A 42 -16.42 38.01 -23.76
N VAL A 43 -17.41 38.43 -24.56
CA VAL A 43 -18.45 37.53 -25.10
C VAL A 43 -17.84 36.50 -26.04
N LYS A 44 -16.90 36.91 -26.90
CA LYS A 44 -16.20 36.00 -27.80
C LYS A 44 -15.36 34.98 -27.04
N GLU A 45 -14.60 35.42 -26.04
CA GLU A 45 -13.79 34.54 -25.20
C GLU A 45 -14.65 33.54 -24.43
N ASN A 46 -15.75 34.00 -23.80
CA ASN A 46 -16.69 33.13 -23.09
C ASN A 46 -17.33 32.07 -24.00
N LYS A 47 -17.63 32.42 -25.27
CA LYS A 47 -18.12 31.45 -26.25
C LYS A 47 -17.08 30.36 -26.52
N ASN A 48 -15.82 30.75 -26.73
CA ASN A 48 -14.72 29.83 -27.00
C ASN A 48 -14.48 28.88 -25.82
N LEU A 49 -14.43 29.42 -24.60
CA LEU A 49 -14.29 28.63 -23.37
C LEU A 49 -15.44 27.64 -23.19
N LYS A 50 -16.67 28.03 -23.55
CA LYS A 50 -17.83 27.14 -23.46
C LYS A 50 -17.71 25.94 -24.41
N GLU A 51 -17.22 26.17 -25.64
CA GLU A 51 -16.96 25.11 -26.63
C GLU A 51 -15.85 24.15 -26.16
N GLU A 52 -14.77 24.68 -25.57
CA GLU A 52 -13.69 23.87 -24.98
C GLU A 52 -14.18 23.01 -23.80
N ILE A 53 -15.00 23.57 -22.91
CA ILE A 53 -15.59 22.84 -21.78
C ILE A 53 -16.49 21.71 -22.28
N GLU A 54 -17.27 21.94 -23.32
CA GLU A 54 -18.13 20.90 -23.90
C GLU A 54 -17.30 19.76 -24.52
N ALA A 55 -16.24 20.10 -25.27
CA ALA A 55 -15.30 19.12 -25.80
C ALA A 55 -14.64 18.30 -24.69
N LEU A 56 -14.18 18.96 -23.62
CA LEU A 56 -13.54 18.32 -22.47
C LEU A 56 -14.51 17.42 -21.70
N LYS A 57 -15.77 17.84 -21.51
CA LYS A 57 -16.81 16.99 -20.89
C LYS A 57 -17.05 15.73 -21.72
N LYS A 58 -17.06 15.85 -23.06
CA LYS A 58 -17.21 14.70 -23.96
C LYS A 58 -16.04 13.73 -23.84
N THR A 59 -14.80 14.21 -23.80
CA THR A 59 -13.63 13.34 -23.62
C THR A 59 -13.61 12.69 -22.23
N PHE A 60 -13.94 13.45 -21.19
CA PHE A 60 -14.01 12.94 -19.82
C PHE A 60 -15.07 11.84 -19.66
N SER A 61 -16.25 12.01 -20.28
CA SER A 61 -17.30 10.97 -20.25
C SER A 61 -16.83 9.65 -20.88
N LYS A 62 -16.10 9.71 -22.00
CA LYS A 62 -15.51 8.52 -22.64
C LYS A 62 -14.46 7.87 -21.75
N PHE A 63 -13.58 8.68 -21.14
CA PHE A 63 -12.54 8.21 -20.23
C PHE A 63 -13.13 7.54 -18.99
N SER A 64 -14.14 8.15 -18.38
CA SER A 64 -14.85 7.60 -17.22
C SER A 64 -15.48 6.25 -17.55
N ASN A 65 -16.15 6.12 -18.69
CA ASN A 65 -16.72 4.85 -19.16
C ASN A 65 -15.66 3.76 -19.38
N SER A 66 -14.49 4.12 -19.94
CA SER A 66 -13.39 3.16 -20.09
C SER A 66 -12.79 2.74 -18.74
N SER A 67 -12.67 3.68 -17.80
CA SER A 67 -12.16 3.41 -16.46
C SER A 67 -13.08 2.46 -15.70
N GLU A 68 -14.39 2.66 -15.77
CA GLU A 68 -15.36 1.78 -15.12
C GLU A 68 -15.28 0.34 -15.67
N LYS A 69 -15.12 0.19 -17.00
CA LYS A 69 -14.91 -1.11 -17.62
C LYS A 69 -13.61 -1.77 -17.14
N LEU A 70 -12.53 -1.00 -17.01
CA LEU A 70 -11.26 -1.51 -16.51
C LEU A 70 -11.37 -1.95 -15.03
N GLU A 71 -11.99 -1.12 -14.18
CA GLU A 71 -12.21 -1.45 -12.77
C GLU A 71 -13.07 -2.72 -12.62
N LYS A 72 -14.10 -2.89 -13.46
CA LYS A 72 -14.87 -4.14 -13.51
C LYS A 72 -13.99 -5.34 -13.86
N LEU A 73 -13.10 -5.22 -14.85
CA LEU A 73 -12.17 -6.29 -15.22
C LEU A 73 -11.15 -6.61 -14.12
N LEU A 74 -10.62 -5.58 -13.44
CA LEU A 74 -9.67 -5.77 -12.33
C LEU A 74 -10.36 -6.31 -11.07
N GLY A 75 -11.61 -5.92 -10.83
CA GLY A 75 -12.45 -6.40 -9.74
C GLY A 75 -12.94 -7.84 -9.93
N MET A 76 -12.95 -8.35 -11.16
CA MET A 76 -13.12 -9.78 -11.43
C MET A 76 -11.86 -10.53 -10.97
N GLN A 77 -11.85 -10.93 -9.70
CA GLN A 77 -10.77 -11.71 -9.12
C GLN A 77 -10.61 -13.03 -9.88
N ARG A 78 -9.56 -13.12 -10.71
CA ARG A 78 -9.18 -14.38 -11.35
C ARG A 78 -8.65 -15.35 -10.31
N CYS A 79 -8.95 -16.62 -10.46
CA CYS A 79 -8.32 -17.66 -9.66
C CYS A 79 -6.79 -17.56 -9.86
N VAL A 80 -5.98 -17.79 -8.83
CA VAL A 80 -4.50 -17.66 -8.88
C VAL A 80 -3.88 -18.51 -10.00
N PHE A 81 -4.62 -19.49 -10.50
CA PHE A 81 -4.22 -20.45 -11.54
C PHE A 81 -4.81 -20.13 -12.92
N ASP A 82 -5.76 -19.20 -13.01
CA ASP A 82 -6.30 -18.73 -14.29
C ASP A 82 -5.36 -17.69 -14.89
N LYS A 83 -4.45 -18.19 -15.71
CA LYS A 83 -3.49 -17.39 -16.48
C LYS A 83 -4.03 -16.96 -17.85
N ALA A 84 -5.27 -17.33 -18.21
CA ALA A 84 -5.80 -16.99 -19.53
C ALA A 84 -6.00 -15.48 -19.67
N GLY A 85 -5.54 -14.88 -20.77
CA GLY A 85 -5.58 -13.43 -21.01
C GLY A 85 -4.20 -12.75 -21.08
N LEU A 86 -4.16 -11.43 -21.30
CA LEU A 86 -2.95 -10.62 -21.57
C LEU A 86 -1.84 -11.38 -22.32
N GLY A 87 -2.19 -11.98 -23.47
CA GLY A 87 -1.24 -12.66 -24.35
C GLY A 87 -1.03 -14.16 -24.08
N PHE A 88 -1.79 -14.78 -23.18
CA PHE A 88 -1.76 -16.23 -22.94
C PHE A 88 -3.05 -16.91 -23.37
N GLU A 89 -2.92 -18.04 -24.08
CA GLU A 89 -4.04 -18.90 -24.47
C GLU A 89 -4.72 -19.57 -23.27
N GLU A 90 -6.03 -19.81 -23.40
CA GLU A 90 -6.79 -20.59 -22.42
C GLU A 90 -6.18 -21.98 -22.29
N MET A 91 -5.70 -22.31 -21.09
CA MET A 91 -5.15 -23.64 -20.82
C MET A 91 -6.30 -24.65 -20.70
N ASN A 92 -6.76 -25.19 -21.83
CA ASN A 92 -7.87 -26.15 -21.91
C ASN A 92 -7.66 -27.46 -21.13
N ASN A 93 -6.47 -27.73 -20.58
CA ASN A 93 -6.15 -29.03 -19.98
C ASN A 93 -5.31 -28.94 -18.70
N VAL A 94 -5.49 -27.92 -17.85
CA VAL A 94 -4.87 -28.02 -16.52
C VAL A 94 -5.72 -28.99 -15.69
N LYS A 95 -5.28 -30.26 -15.62
CA LYS A 95 -5.69 -31.25 -14.59
C LYS A 95 -5.25 -30.80 -13.19
N LEU A 96 -5.47 -29.54 -12.84
CA LEU A 96 -5.27 -29.07 -11.48
C LEU A 96 -6.60 -29.30 -10.78
N TYR A 97 -6.58 -30.25 -9.85
CA TYR A 97 -7.53 -30.42 -8.74
C TYR A 97 -8.43 -31.64 -8.68
N GLN A 98 -8.29 -32.66 -9.54
CA GLN A 98 -8.89 -33.95 -9.17
C GLN A 98 -8.36 -34.39 -7.79
N THR A 99 -7.04 -34.28 -7.60
CA THR A 99 -6.37 -34.61 -6.33
C THR A 99 -6.70 -33.69 -5.15
N PHE A 100 -7.18 -32.46 -5.35
CA PHE A 100 -7.59 -31.59 -4.24
C PHE A 100 -9.02 -31.91 -3.78
N PHE A 101 -9.93 -32.13 -4.73
CA PHE A 101 -11.29 -32.55 -4.41
C PHE A 101 -11.26 -33.94 -3.78
N ASP A 102 -10.48 -34.88 -4.33
CA ASP A 102 -10.27 -36.21 -3.76
C ASP A 102 -9.67 -36.13 -2.35
N ARG A 103 -8.78 -35.16 -2.07
CA ARG A 103 -8.18 -34.97 -0.74
C ARG A 103 -9.18 -34.38 0.24
N LYS A 104 -10.04 -33.45 -0.18
CA LYS A 104 -11.12 -32.90 0.65
C LYS A 104 -12.13 -34.00 0.99
N GLU A 105 -12.53 -34.80 0.01
CA GLU A 105 -13.47 -35.91 0.20
C GLU A 105 -12.87 -37.01 1.10
N LYS A 106 -11.59 -37.34 0.94
CA LYS A 106 -10.87 -38.25 1.85
C LYS A 106 -10.79 -37.70 3.28
N ILE A 107 -10.51 -36.41 3.45
CA ILE A 107 -10.48 -35.76 4.78
C ILE A 107 -11.87 -35.77 5.42
N GLU A 108 -12.93 -35.56 4.65
CA GLU A 108 -14.31 -35.61 5.13
C GLU A 108 -14.73 -37.03 5.53
N LYS A 109 -14.40 -38.05 4.72
CA LYS A 109 -14.62 -39.47 5.07
C LYS A 109 -13.82 -39.87 6.31
N GLU A 110 -12.54 -39.48 6.41
CA GLU A 110 -11.73 -39.72 7.62
C GLU A 110 -12.30 -39.04 8.87
N LYS A 111 -12.92 -37.86 8.76
CA LYS A 111 -13.58 -37.19 9.90
C LYS A 111 -14.81 -37.96 10.37
N VAL A 112 -15.60 -38.52 9.44
CA VAL A 112 -16.77 -39.35 9.74
C VAL A 112 -16.35 -40.68 10.37
N ASP A 113 -15.28 -41.31 9.89
CA ASP A 113 -14.77 -42.57 10.44
C ASP A 113 -14.09 -42.38 11.81
N LYS A 114 -13.37 -41.27 12.02
CA LYS A 114 -12.83 -40.88 13.34
C LYS A 114 -13.93 -40.54 14.35
N ALA A 115 -15.11 -40.08 13.90
CA ALA A 115 -16.26 -39.86 14.77
C ALA A 115 -16.94 -41.16 15.21
N LYS A 116 -16.89 -42.22 14.38
CA LYS A 116 -17.44 -43.55 14.69
C LYS A 116 -16.52 -44.39 15.58
N ILE A 117 -15.20 -44.15 15.53
CA ILE A 117 -14.21 -44.79 16.42
C ILE A 117 -13.81 -43.81 17.53
N LYS A 118 -14.67 -43.58 18.53
CA LYS A 118 -14.22 -43.08 19.84
C LYS A 118 -13.45 -44.20 20.53
N LYS A 119 -12.22 -44.50 20.08
CA LYS A 119 -11.26 -45.22 20.92
C LYS A 119 -11.04 -44.34 22.15
N ILE A 120 -11.56 -44.80 23.28
CA ILE A 120 -11.31 -44.22 24.58
C ILE A 120 -9.80 -44.36 24.82
N THR A 121 -9.04 -43.33 24.48
CA THR A 121 -7.58 -43.33 24.65
C THR A 121 -7.28 -43.26 26.14
N MET A 122 -6.88 -44.39 26.71
CA MET A 122 -6.46 -44.52 28.11
C MET A 122 -4.98 -44.16 28.22
N CYS A 123 -4.62 -43.39 29.25
CA CYS A 123 -3.24 -43.03 29.52
C CYS A 123 -2.53 -44.13 30.33
N ASP A 124 -1.47 -44.73 29.78
CA ASP A 124 -0.67 -45.77 30.46
C ASP A 124 0.01 -45.28 31.76
N PHE A 125 0.22 -43.97 31.90
CA PHE A 125 0.88 -43.39 33.09
C PHE A 125 -0.06 -43.16 34.27
N CYS A 126 -1.29 -42.70 34.03
CA CYS A 126 -2.22 -42.34 35.10
C CYS A 126 -3.55 -43.09 35.07
N GLY A 127 -3.75 -44.00 34.11
CA GLY A 127 -4.95 -44.81 33.95
C GLY A 127 -6.21 -44.05 33.52
N LYS A 128 -6.17 -42.71 33.43
CA LYS A 128 -7.33 -41.90 33.04
C LYS A 128 -7.52 -41.87 31.53
N ILE A 129 -8.79 -41.85 31.13
CA ILE A 129 -9.21 -41.82 29.73
C ILE A 129 -9.23 -40.39 29.16
N GLY A 130 -9.15 -40.28 27.83
CA GLY A 130 -9.25 -39.02 27.08
C GLY A 130 -7.92 -38.35 26.75
N HIS A 131 -6.77 -38.94 27.10
CA HIS A 131 -5.45 -38.40 26.77
C HIS A 131 -4.39 -39.51 26.70
N THR A 132 -3.26 -39.24 26.04
CA THR A 132 -2.14 -40.21 25.93
C THR A 132 -1.09 -39.96 27.00
N SER A 133 -0.22 -40.94 27.23
CA SER A 133 0.97 -40.79 28.07
C SER A 133 1.85 -39.59 27.72
N PHE A 134 1.85 -39.11 26.48
CA PHE A 134 2.59 -37.90 26.06
C PHE A 134 1.94 -36.60 26.55
N THR A 135 0.60 -36.53 26.55
CA THR A 135 -0.16 -35.35 26.97
C THR A 135 -0.54 -35.37 28.46
N CYS A 136 -0.20 -36.43 29.19
CA CYS A 136 -0.53 -36.61 30.60
C CYS A 136 0.10 -35.55 31.52
N PHE A 137 -0.75 -34.83 32.26
CA PHE A 137 -0.35 -33.82 33.24
C PHE A 137 0.46 -34.43 34.40
N HIS A 138 0.01 -35.57 34.96
CA HIS A 138 0.72 -36.25 36.05
C HIS A 138 2.13 -36.67 35.63
N LYS A 139 2.31 -37.16 34.39
CA LYS A 139 3.62 -37.52 33.84
C LYS A 139 4.52 -36.30 33.69
N LYS A 140 4.01 -35.21 33.12
CA LYS A 140 4.75 -33.95 32.98
C LYS A 140 5.22 -33.40 34.33
N ASN A 141 4.35 -33.41 35.34
CA ASN A 141 4.71 -32.96 36.69
C ASN A 141 5.73 -33.88 37.37
N ALA A 142 5.62 -35.20 37.20
CA ALA A 142 6.62 -36.15 37.70
C ALA A 142 7.99 -35.91 37.06
N MET A 143 8.05 -35.68 35.74
CA MET A 143 9.29 -35.32 35.05
C MET A 143 9.84 -33.97 35.51
N PHE A 144 8.97 -32.98 35.71
CA PHE A 144 9.37 -31.66 36.21
C PHE A 144 9.99 -31.75 37.61
N ARG A 145 9.36 -32.47 38.55
CA ARG A 145 9.94 -32.71 39.89
C ARG A 145 11.28 -33.45 39.82
N LYS A 146 11.40 -34.46 38.95
CA LYS A 146 12.67 -35.15 38.72
C LYS A 146 13.75 -34.21 38.16
N ASN A 147 13.38 -33.32 37.24
CA ASN A 147 14.29 -32.31 36.67
C ASN A 147 14.69 -31.25 37.71
N LEU A 148 13.79 -30.90 38.63
CA LEU A 148 14.04 -29.93 39.69
C LEU A 148 15.15 -30.40 40.63
N ILE A 149 15.12 -31.69 40.99
CA ILE A 149 16.06 -32.28 41.95
C ILE A 149 17.35 -32.76 41.27
N ARG A 150 17.29 -33.13 39.98
CA ARG A 150 18.46 -33.64 39.25
C ARG A 150 19.54 -32.56 39.10
N THR A 151 20.75 -32.88 39.52
CA THR A 151 21.97 -32.11 39.26
C THR A 151 22.38 -32.23 37.79
N CYS A 152 22.86 -31.14 37.21
CA CYS A 152 23.48 -31.17 35.90
C CYS A 152 24.94 -31.62 36.02
N ASN A 153 25.30 -32.75 35.40
CA ASN A 153 26.66 -33.30 35.41
C ASN A 153 27.73 -32.33 34.85
N PHE A 154 27.35 -31.32 34.06
CA PHE A 154 28.28 -30.35 33.49
C PHE A 154 28.55 -29.14 34.39
N CYS A 155 27.55 -28.63 35.11
CA CYS A 155 27.67 -27.37 35.87
C CYS A 155 27.34 -27.49 37.36
N GLY A 156 27.01 -28.69 37.84
CA GLY A 156 26.65 -28.98 39.23
C GLY A 156 25.28 -28.44 39.67
N LYS A 157 24.68 -27.48 38.96
CA LYS A 157 23.40 -26.86 39.35
C LYS A 157 22.19 -27.77 39.05
N HIS A 158 21.15 -27.65 39.86
CA HIS A 158 19.89 -28.39 39.70
C HIS A 158 18.91 -27.70 38.73
N GLY A 159 17.77 -28.33 38.45
CA GLY A 159 16.64 -27.67 37.77
C GLY A 159 16.60 -27.72 36.25
N HIS A 160 17.59 -28.32 35.59
CA HIS A 160 17.65 -28.37 34.12
C HIS A 160 18.23 -29.70 33.61
N THR A 161 18.07 -29.98 32.31
CA THR A 161 18.71 -31.15 31.67
C THR A 161 20.10 -30.79 31.14
N HIS A 162 20.95 -31.78 30.93
CA HIS A 162 22.27 -31.60 30.29
C HIS A 162 22.18 -30.88 28.93
N SER A 163 21.13 -31.15 28.13
CA SER A 163 20.87 -30.48 26.85
C SER A 163 20.44 -29.01 26.99
N GLN A 164 19.86 -28.65 28.14
CA GLN A 164 19.39 -27.29 28.45
C GLN A 164 20.38 -26.50 29.30
N CYS A 165 21.57 -27.04 29.58
CA CYS A 165 22.59 -26.36 30.38
C CYS A 165 23.17 -25.14 29.63
N TYR A 166 22.93 -23.94 30.19
CA TYR A 166 23.43 -22.67 29.64
C TYR A 166 24.96 -22.63 29.56
N ASN A 167 25.65 -23.04 30.64
CA ASN A 167 27.12 -23.06 30.68
C ASN A 167 27.70 -24.00 29.61
N ARG A 168 27.06 -25.15 29.38
CA ARG A 168 27.46 -26.07 28.31
C ARG A 168 27.25 -25.46 26.93
N ARG A 169 26.07 -24.87 26.68
CA ARG A 169 25.76 -24.24 25.39
C ARG A 169 26.75 -23.12 25.06
N ASN A 170 27.12 -22.32 26.05
CA ASN A 170 28.11 -21.25 25.89
C ASN A 170 29.54 -21.79 25.76
N ALA A 171 29.91 -22.88 26.43
CA ALA A 171 31.20 -23.54 26.23
C ALA A 171 31.35 -24.12 24.82
N MET A 172 30.25 -24.63 24.24
CA MET A 172 30.23 -25.13 22.86
C MET A 172 30.20 -24.00 21.82
N SER A 173 29.49 -22.89 22.08
CA SER A 173 29.42 -21.75 21.14
C SER A 173 30.71 -20.93 21.09
N LYS A 174 31.53 -20.93 22.16
CA LYS A 174 32.84 -20.26 22.18
C LYS A 174 33.92 -21.04 21.42
N LYS A 175 33.73 -22.33 21.15
CA LYS A 175 34.71 -23.12 20.40
C LYS A 175 34.48 -22.99 18.89
N ASN A 176 35.39 -22.24 18.26
CA ASN A 176 35.78 -22.33 16.86
C ASN A 176 34.86 -21.72 15.79
N ILE A 177 34.26 -20.56 16.05
CA ILE A 177 33.86 -19.68 14.94
C ILE A 177 34.78 -18.45 14.95
N MET A 178 35.69 -18.42 13.97
CA MET A 178 36.51 -17.26 13.63
C MET A 178 35.74 -16.41 12.62
N CYS A 179 35.62 -15.12 12.88
CA CYS A 179 35.05 -14.19 11.91
C CYS A 179 36.02 -13.97 10.75
N THR A 180 35.59 -14.33 9.53
CA THR A 180 36.40 -14.14 8.32
C THR A 180 36.68 -12.68 7.99
N HIS A 181 35.93 -11.72 8.56
CA HIS A 181 36.12 -10.29 8.29
C HIS A 181 37.11 -9.60 9.25
N CYS A 182 37.21 -10.05 10.51
CA CYS A 182 38.01 -9.37 11.53
C CYS A 182 38.99 -10.31 12.28
N GLY A 183 39.04 -11.59 11.93
CA GLY A 183 39.96 -12.59 12.50
C GLY A 183 39.73 -12.94 13.97
N LYS A 184 38.71 -12.38 14.63
CA LYS A 184 38.41 -12.62 16.06
C LYS A 184 37.48 -13.82 16.22
N TYR A 185 37.69 -14.60 17.28
CA TYR A 185 36.86 -15.74 17.64
C TYR A 185 35.58 -15.33 18.38
N GLY A 186 34.53 -16.16 18.29
CA GLY A 186 33.31 -16.05 19.10
C GLY A 186 32.10 -15.45 18.38
N HIS A 187 32.20 -15.06 17.10
CA HIS A 187 31.07 -14.60 16.29
C HIS A 187 31.27 -14.93 14.80
N ALA A 188 30.18 -15.21 14.10
CA ALA A 188 30.24 -15.50 12.66
C ALA A 188 30.35 -14.21 11.84
N PHE A 189 30.77 -14.31 10.58
CA PHE A 189 30.81 -13.18 9.63
C PHE A 189 29.51 -12.38 9.60
N SER A 190 28.36 -13.06 9.68
CA SER A 190 27.02 -12.45 9.69
C SER A 190 26.75 -11.53 10.89
N SER A 191 27.50 -11.68 11.97
CA SER A 191 27.29 -11.02 13.27
C SER A 191 28.49 -10.14 13.67
N CYS A 192 29.37 -9.82 12.72
CA CYS A 192 30.56 -9.00 12.95
C CYS A 192 30.22 -7.52 13.12
N PHE A 193 30.58 -6.95 14.26
CA PHE A 193 30.34 -5.53 14.57
C PHE A 193 31.07 -4.58 13.61
N HIS A 194 32.29 -4.93 13.17
CA HIS A 194 33.04 -4.09 12.22
C HIS A 194 32.40 -4.00 10.83
N LYS A 195 31.53 -4.96 10.46
CA LYS A 195 30.72 -4.89 9.23
C LYS A 195 29.59 -3.85 9.34
N GLN A 196 29.04 -3.65 10.54
CA GLN A 196 27.96 -2.68 10.78
C GLN A 196 28.40 -1.25 10.40
N ASN A 197 29.71 -0.95 10.47
CA ASN A 197 30.25 0.37 10.15
C ASN A 197 30.55 0.56 8.66
N VAL A 198 30.93 -0.49 7.91
CA VAL A 198 31.21 -0.37 6.46
C VAL A 198 29.93 -0.09 5.65
N LEU A 199 28.76 -0.51 6.16
CA LEU A 199 27.46 -0.21 5.54
C LEU A 199 26.87 1.15 5.95
N ASN A 200 27.49 1.89 6.86
CA ASN A 200 26.97 3.20 7.30
C ASN A 200 27.50 4.38 6.48
N ASP A 201 28.60 4.21 5.72
CA ASP A 201 29.17 5.30 4.90
C ASP A 201 28.59 5.37 3.47
N LEU A 202 27.85 4.35 3.04
CA LEU A 202 27.01 4.44 1.85
C LEU A 202 25.59 4.72 2.29
N ASN A 203 25.23 6.01 2.27
CA ASN A 203 23.89 6.58 2.48
C ASN A 203 22.76 5.68 1.92
N PHE A 204 22.28 4.74 2.73
CA PHE A 204 21.00 4.08 2.52
C PHE A 204 20.07 4.59 3.60
N SER A 205 19.22 5.54 3.21
CA SER A 205 18.12 6.12 3.96
C SER A 205 17.57 5.11 4.98
N LYS A 206 17.74 5.41 6.28
CA LYS A 206 17.11 4.67 7.37
C LYS A 206 15.61 4.62 7.10
N ALA A 207 15.12 3.49 6.61
CA ALA A 207 13.70 3.21 6.54
C ALA A 207 13.15 3.21 7.98
N LYS A 208 12.51 4.31 8.35
CA LYS A 208 11.81 4.48 9.62
C LYS A 208 10.72 3.40 9.68
N ARG A 209 10.94 2.35 10.46
CA ARG A 209 9.92 1.31 10.69
C ARG A 209 8.89 1.89 11.65
N ASN A 210 7.80 2.42 11.11
CA ASN A 210 6.63 2.76 11.91
C ASN A 210 5.91 1.48 12.33
N TRP A 211 5.47 1.43 13.58
CA TRP A 211 4.64 0.36 14.12
C TRP A 211 3.23 0.48 13.53
N VAL A 212 2.69 -0.60 12.98
CA VAL A 212 1.31 -0.64 12.44
C VAL A 212 0.53 -1.75 13.16
N PRO A 213 -0.71 -1.50 13.62
CA PRO A 213 -1.52 -2.52 14.28
C PRO A 213 -1.81 -3.71 13.34
N LYS A 214 -1.81 -4.93 13.89
CA LYS A 214 -2.17 -6.13 13.13
C LYS A 214 -3.66 -6.10 12.79
N GLY A 215 -3.98 -5.89 11.51
CA GLY A 215 -5.36 -5.96 11.01
C GLY A 215 -5.60 -5.37 9.62
N THR A 216 -4.74 -4.48 9.13
CA THR A 216 -4.95 -3.84 7.81
C THR A 216 -4.09 -4.52 6.74
N ILE A 217 -4.68 -5.45 6.00
CA ILE A 217 -4.06 -6.08 4.84
C ILE A 217 -4.09 -5.07 3.68
N LEU A 218 -3.01 -4.34 3.51
CA LEU A 218 -2.67 -3.66 2.25
C LEU A 218 -2.04 -4.70 1.31
N THR A 219 -2.85 -5.44 0.56
CA THR A 219 -2.33 -6.26 -0.55
C THR A 219 -2.27 -5.41 -1.81
N ASN A 220 -1.20 -4.63 -1.96
CA ASN A 220 -0.60 -4.36 -3.28
C ASN A 220 0.83 -3.83 -3.13
N PRO A 221 1.87 -4.69 -3.09
CA PRO A 221 3.21 -4.20 -3.36
C PRO A 221 3.30 -3.91 -4.86
N LYS A 222 3.53 -2.64 -5.20
CA LYS A 222 3.88 -2.17 -6.55
C LYS A 222 4.85 -3.16 -7.22
N GLY A 223 4.42 -3.75 -8.32
CA GLY A 223 5.28 -4.56 -9.21
C GLY A 223 6.40 -3.74 -9.85
N PRO A 224 7.38 -4.40 -10.47
CA PRO A 224 8.59 -3.75 -10.97
C PRO A 224 8.24 -2.71 -12.04
N LYS A 225 8.80 -1.51 -11.91
CA LYS A 225 8.84 -0.52 -12.99
C LYS A 225 9.64 -1.13 -14.14
N ILE A 226 8.95 -1.58 -15.18
CA ILE A 226 9.58 -1.92 -16.46
C ILE A 226 9.02 -0.91 -17.47
N CYS A 227 9.87 -0.01 -17.93
CA CYS A 227 9.54 0.97 -18.96
C CYS A 227 9.08 0.24 -20.23
N TRP A 228 7.90 0.59 -20.73
CA TRP A 228 7.48 0.19 -22.07
C TRP A 228 8.28 0.97 -23.10
N VAL A 229 8.90 0.28 -24.05
CA VAL A 229 9.42 0.86 -25.31
C VAL A 229 8.60 0.24 -26.45
N PRO A 230 8.00 1.03 -27.36
CA PRO A 230 7.31 0.48 -28.51
C PRO A 230 8.31 0.03 -29.58
N GLN A 231 8.10 -1.18 -30.14
CA GLN A 231 8.79 -1.61 -31.35
C GLN A 231 8.13 -0.97 -32.57
N THR A 232 8.91 -0.24 -33.35
CA THR A 232 8.55 0.22 -34.71
C THR A 232 8.87 -0.90 -35.69
N ASN A 233 7.87 -1.38 -36.44
CA ASN A 233 8.10 -2.27 -37.57
C ASN A 233 8.38 -1.43 -38.82
N ILE A 234 9.49 -1.72 -39.49
CA ILE A 234 9.77 -1.44 -40.90
C ILE A 234 9.08 -2.52 -41.73
#